data_AF-X1GI03-F1
#
_entry.id   AF-X1GI03-F1
#
_cell.length_a   1.000
_cell.length_b   1.000
_cell.length_c   1.000
_cell.angle_alpha   90.00
_cell.angle_beta   90.00
_cell.angle_gamma   90.00
#
_symmetry.space_group_name_H-M   'P 1'
#
loop_
_entity.id
_entity.type
_entity.pdbx_description
1 polymer ?
#
loop_
_entity_poly.entity_id
_entity_poly.type
_entity_poly.pdbx_seq_one_letter_code
_entity_poly.pdbx_strand_id
1 'polypeptide(L)' 'MDMHSLTVNNTRVSWQRFITRLCLHGEVTPLVPTSILQTLKTDVYVSETIAQDIEPDWEKGY' A
#
# COMPACT_ATOMS: atom_id res chain seq x y z
N MET A 1 8.61 5.44 -11.96
CA MET A 1 7.29 4.80 -12.00
C MET A 1 7.30 3.68 -10.98
N ASP A 2 6.36 3.71 -10.04
CA ASP A 2 6.19 2.68 -9.00
C ASP A 2 4.76 2.09 -9.04
N MET A 3 4.59 0.85 -8.57
CA MET A 3 3.33 0.10 -8.68
C MET A 3 2.94 -0.54 -7.36
N HIS A 4 1.79 -0.13 -6.84
CA HIS A 4 1.18 -0.73 -5.65
C HIS A 4 0.02 -1.66 -6.06
N SER A 5 0.28 -2.97 -6.08
CA SER A 5 -0.71 -3.98 -6.44
C SER A 5 -0.56 -5.29 -5.66
N LEU A 6 -1.68 -5.98 -5.45
CA LEU A 6 -1.72 -7.32 -4.85
C LEU A 6 -1.41 -8.35 -5.95
N THR A 7 -0.14 -8.71 -6.14
CA THR A 7 0.27 -9.68 -7.17
C THR A 7 0.34 -11.12 -6.65
N VAL A 8 0.18 -11.32 -5.34
CA VAL A 8 0.35 -12.62 -4.69
C VAL A 8 -0.93 -13.06 -3.99
N ASN A 9 -1.30 -14.32 -4.19
CA ASN A 9 -2.31 -15.06 -3.43
C ASN A 9 -3.77 -14.58 -3.51
N ASN A 10 -4.21 -13.86 -4.54
CA ASN A 10 -5.61 -13.41 -4.73
C ASN A 10 -6.25 -12.74 -3.48
N THR A 11 -5.42 -12.27 -2.55
CA THR A 11 -5.84 -12.09 -1.16
C THR A 11 -6.09 -10.62 -0.90
N ARG A 12 -7.28 -10.29 -0.40
CA ARG A 12 -7.56 -9.01 0.26
C ARG A 12 -6.69 -8.92 1.52
N VAL A 13 -5.50 -8.35 1.40
CA VAL A 13 -4.56 -8.21 2.52
C VAL A 13 -4.60 -6.78 3.02
N SER A 14 -5.24 -6.57 4.17
CA SER A 14 -5.45 -5.24 4.77
C SER A 14 -4.15 -4.50 5.08
N TRP A 15 -3.08 -5.21 5.48
CA TRP A 15 -1.80 -4.57 5.80
C TRP A 15 -1.09 -3.96 4.58
N GLN A 16 -1.26 -4.52 3.37
CA GLN A 16 -0.63 -3.95 2.17
C GLN A 16 -1.30 -2.62 1.77
N ARG A 17 -2.60 -2.48 2.02
CA ARG A 17 -3.33 -1.21 1.91
C ARG A 17 -2.83 -0.20 2.94
N PHE A 18 -2.62 -0.65 4.18
CA PHE A 18 -2.07 0.19 5.25
C PHE A 18 -0.68 0.73 4.90
N ILE A 19 0.24 -0.14 4.50
CA ILE A 19 1.59 0.28 4.09
C ILE A 19 1.53 1.23 2.89
N THR A 20 0.67 0.98 1.90
CA THR A 20 0.47 1.92 0.78
C THR A 20 0.11 3.32 1.26
N ARG A 21 -0.81 3.44 2.22
CA ARG A 21 -1.20 4.75 2.77
C ARG A 21 -0.04 5.41 3.53
N LEU A 22 0.76 4.64 4.27
CA LEU A 22 1.97 5.18 4.90
C LEU A 22 2.99 5.67 3.87
N CYS A 23 3.23 4.90 2.81
CA CYS A 23 4.16 5.29 1.74
C CYS A 23 3.74 6.58 1.03
N LEU A 24 2.44 6.76 0.75
CA LEU A 24 1.95 7.85 -0.10
C LEU A 24 1.49 9.10 0.68
N HIS A 25 1.08 8.92 1.93
CA HIS A 25 0.45 9.98 2.73
C HIS A 25 1.02 10.12 4.15
N GLY A 26 1.82 9.14 4.61
CA GLY A 26 2.52 9.25 5.89
C GLY A 26 3.73 10.17 5.80
N GLU A 27 4.36 10.44 6.94
CA GLU A 27 5.63 11.17 6.99
C GLU A 27 6.71 10.46 6.17
N VAL A 28 7.57 11.23 5.52
CA VAL A 28 8.76 10.69 4.85
C VAL A 28 9.74 10.20 5.90
N THR A 29 9.94 8.88 5.99
CA THR A 29 10.73 8.25 7.05
C THR A 29 11.47 7.00 6.58
N PRO A 30 12.69 6.73 7.09
CA PRO A 30 13.42 5.49 6.80
C PRO A 30 12.70 4.20 7.23
N LEU A 31 11.73 4.29 8.16
CA LEU A 31 10.91 3.14 8.56
C LEU A 31 9.96 2.67 7.45
N VAL A 32 9.68 3.53 6.47
CA VAL A 32 8.85 3.24 5.29
C VAL A 32 9.61 3.73 4.06
N PRO A 33 10.60 2.97 3.54
CA PRO A 33 11.55 3.48 2.55
C PRO A 33 10.93 4.11 1.30
N THR A 34 9.82 3.55 0.79
CA THR A 34 9.10 4.07 -0.39
C THR A 34 8.53 5.48 -0.17
N SER A 35 8.35 5.93 1.08
CA SER A 35 7.90 7.29 1.39
C SER A 35 8.82 8.39 0.84
N ILE A 36 10.10 8.09 0.59
CA ILE A 36 11.03 9.03 -0.04
C ILE A 36 10.57 9.51 -1.43
N LEU A 37 9.77 8.70 -2.13
CA LEU A 37 9.28 9.02 -3.47
C LEU A 37 8.32 10.22 -3.46
N GLN A 38 7.75 10.59 -2.31
CA GLN A 38 6.97 11.82 -2.14
C GLN A 38 7.82 13.09 -2.37
N THR A 39 9.14 13.01 -2.20
CA THR A 39 10.07 14.15 -2.40
C THR A 39 10.53 14.31 -3.86
N LEU A 40 10.16 13.37 -4.73
CA LEU A 40 10.55 13.33 -6.12
C LEU A 40 9.32 13.40 -7.02
N LYS A 41 9.50 13.82 -8.27
CA LYS A 41 8.44 13.76 -9.27
C LYS A 41 8.24 12.30 -9.71
N THR A 42 7.41 11.57 -8.97
CA THR A 42 7.19 10.14 -9.17
C THR A 42 5.72 9.86 -9.49
N ASP A 43 5.48 9.16 -10.60
CA ASP A 43 4.17 8.57 -10.88
C ASP A 43 4.05 7.23 -10.14
N VAL A 44 3.00 7.10 -9.33
CA VAL A 44 2.65 5.87 -8.62
C VAL A 44 1.29 5.38 -9.11
N TYR A 45 1.24 4.13 -9.56
CA TYR A 45 0.01 3.47 -9.96
C TYR A 45 -0.51 2.63 -8.80
N VAL A 46 -1.76 2.85 -8.41
CA VAL A 46 -2.42 2.13 -7.32
C VAL A 46 -3.56 1.30 -7.90
N SER A 47 -3.49 -0.01 -7.72
CA SER A 47 -4.58 -0.90 -8.14
C SER A 47 -5.84 -0.69 -7.28
N GLU A 48 -7.02 -0.99 -7.86
CA GLU A 48 -8.30 -0.86 -7.16
C GLU A 48 -8.33 -1.65 -5.84
N THR A 49 -7.74 -2.84 -5.81
CA THR A 49 -7.72 -3.71 -4.62
C THR A 49 -6.84 -3.18 -3.48
N ILE A 50 -5.83 -2.35 -3.80
CA ILE A 50 -5.04 -1.61 -2.81
C ILE A 50 -5.75 -0.33 -2.38
N ALA A 51 -6.46 0.33 -3.30
CA ALA A 51 -7.20 1.55 -3.01
C ALA A 51 -8.43 1.33 -2.11
N GLN A 52 -8.90 0.08 -1.98
CA GLN A 52 -9.98 -0.31 -1.07
C GLN A 52 -9.73 0.06 0.40
N ASP A 53 -10.80 0.02 1.19
CA ASP A 53 -10.74 0.28 2.63
C ASP A 53 -9.91 -0.75 3.39
N ILE A 54 -9.34 -0.28 4.51
CA ILE A 54 -8.62 -1.14 5.45
C ILE A 54 -9.65 -1.66 6.42
N GLU A 55 -10.01 -2.93 6.25
CA GLU A 55 -10.99 -3.60 7.09
C GLU A 55 -10.41 -4.94 7.56
N PRO A 56 -10.77 -5.39 8.78
CA PRO A 56 -10.48 -6.75 9.21
C PRO A 56 -11.25 -7.74 8.33
N ASP A 57 -10.56 -8.79 7.89
CA ASP A 57 -11.16 -9.93 7.20
C ASP A 57 -11.32 -11.05 8.23
N TRP A 58 -12.52 -11.16 8.82
CA TRP A 58 -12.82 -12.13 9.87
C TRP A 58 -13.02 -13.55 9.34
N GLU A 59 -13.29 -13.71 8.04
CA GLU A 59 -13.42 -15.03 7.39
C GLU A 59 -12.04 -15.63 7.09
N LYS A 60 -11.05 -14.77 6.91
CA LYS A 60 -9.66 -15.14 6.69
C LYS A 60 -8.96 -15.42 8.02
N GLY A 61 -9.17 -16.62 8.53
CA GLY A 61 -8.39 -17.17 9.64
C GLY A 61 -6.89 -17.17 9.33
N TYR A 62 -6.08 -16.82 10.32
CA TYR A 62 -4.61 -16.87 10.26
C TYR A 62 -4.09 -18.26 10.61
#